data_AF-A0A2C9V014-F1
#
_entry.id   AF-A0A2C9V014-F1
#
_cell.length_a   1.000
_cell.length_b   1.000
_cell.length_c   1.000
_cell.angle_alpha   90.00
_cell.angle_beta   90.00
_cell.angle_gamma   90.00
#
_symmetry.space_group_name_H-M   'P 1'
#
loop_
_entity.id
_entity.type
_entity.pdbx_description
1 polymer ?
#
loop_
_entity_poly.entity_id
_entity_poly.type
_entity_poly.pdbx_seq_one_letter_code
_entity_poly.pdbx_strand_id
1 'polypeptide(L)'
;MASAKGVGSSSVVRVAEMEKMSLEQLKAFKEQSDLEVNLLQESLNNIRTATGRLEIASSALYDLSLRPQGKKMLVPLTASLYVPGKLDDADKVLVDIGTGYFVEKTMAEGKDYCERKINLLKSNFDQLIEVCI
;
A
#
# COMPACT_ATOMS: atom_id res chain seq x y z
N MET A 1 6.56 -38.00 12.15
CA MET A 1 5.90 -38.17 10.84
C MET A 1 5.69 -36.76 10.27
N ALA A 2 6.61 -36.31 9.41
CA ALA A 2 6.41 -36.13 7.96
C ALA A 2 5.45 -34.95 7.67
N SER A 3 5.83 -33.86 7.01
CA SER A 3 6.60 -33.80 5.76
C SER A 3 7.27 -32.44 5.58
N ALA A 4 8.58 -32.46 5.32
CA ALA A 4 9.31 -31.39 4.68
C ALA A 4 9.45 -31.77 3.20
N LYS A 5 9.06 -30.89 2.27
CA LYS A 5 9.51 -30.79 0.86
C LYS A 5 8.56 -29.91 0.06
N GLY A 6 9.08 -28.93 -0.69
CA GLY A 6 8.29 -28.37 -1.78
C GLY A 6 8.71 -27.07 -2.47
N VAL A 7 9.69 -26.29 -2.01
CA VAL A 7 10.00 -24.97 -2.62
C VAL A 7 11.34 -24.98 -3.39
N GLY A 8 11.66 -26.09 -4.05
CA GLY A 8 12.92 -26.24 -4.82
C GLY A 8 12.75 -26.71 -6.27
N SER A 9 11.51 -26.99 -6.71
CA SER A 9 11.27 -27.64 -8.00
C SER A 9 10.96 -26.68 -9.15
N SER A 10 10.54 -25.43 -8.89
CA SER A 10 10.11 -24.53 -9.97
C SER A 10 11.26 -23.79 -10.64
N SER A 11 12.35 -23.50 -9.93
CA SER A 11 13.53 -22.80 -10.48
C SER A 11 14.42 -23.74 -11.31
N VAL A 12 14.61 -24.98 -10.86
CA VAL A 12 15.45 -25.97 -11.55
C VAL A 12 14.84 -26.43 -12.89
N VAL A 13 13.50 -26.50 -12.99
CA VAL A 13 12.81 -26.82 -14.25
C VAL A 13 12.98 -25.70 -15.30
N ARG A 14 12.93 -24.42 -14.88
CA ARG A 14 13.13 -23.27 -15.78
C ARG A 14 14.53 -23.22 -16.38
N VAL A 15 15.56 -23.54 -15.59
CA VAL A 15 16.96 -23.55 -16.06
C VAL A 15 17.20 -24.66 -17.10
N ALA A 16 16.63 -25.85 -16.88
CA ALA A 16 16.75 -26.98 -17.82
C ALA A 16 16.01 -26.78 -19.15
N GLU A 17 15.00 -25.90 -19.19
CA GLU A 17 14.32 -25.48 -20.42
C GLU A 17 15.09 -24.39 -21.17
N MET A 18 15.76 -23.47 -20.46
CA MET A 18 16.57 -22.40 -21.07
C MET A 18 17.76 -22.93 -21.89
N GLU A 19 18.39 -24.04 -21.50
CA GLU A 19 19.50 -24.65 -22.26
C GLU A 19 19.06 -25.22 -23.63
N LYS A 20 17.75 -25.44 -23.82
CA LYS A 20 17.17 -26.00 -25.06
C LYS A 20 16.56 -24.93 -25.97
N MET A 21 16.53 -23.67 -25.54
CA MET A 21 15.92 -22.56 -26.27
C MET A 21 16.90 -21.94 -27.29
N SER A 22 16.37 -21.44 -28.41
CA SER A 22 17.19 -20.70 -29.38
C SER A 22 17.59 -19.31 -28.85
N LEU A 23 18.63 -18.71 -29.42
CA LEU A 23 19.10 -17.35 -29.07
C LEU A 23 17.99 -16.29 -29.17
N GLU A 24 17.07 -16.44 -30.12
CA GLU A 24 15.92 -15.56 -30.30
C GLU A 24 14.89 -15.72 -29.18
N GLN A 25 14.63 -16.97 -28.77
CA GLN A 25 13.73 -17.27 -27.66
C GLN A 25 14.31 -16.80 -26.31
N LEU A 26 15.63 -16.90 -26.10
CA LEU A 26 16.28 -16.34 -24.92
C LEU A 26 16.19 -14.80 -24.88
N LYS A 27 16.31 -14.12 -26.03
CA LYS A 27 16.13 -12.67 -26.10
C LYS A 27 14.70 -12.26 -25.71
N ALA A 28 13.70 -12.95 -26.28
CA ALA A 28 12.30 -12.70 -25.94
C ALA A 28 12.01 -12.95 -24.45
N PHE A 29 12.57 -14.03 -23.89
CA PHE A 29 12.43 -14.35 -22.47
C PHE A 29 13.10 -13.32 -21.56
N LYS A 30 14.27 -12.80 -21.95
CA LYS A 30 14.94 -11.71 -21.24
C LYS A 30 14.07 -10.45 -21.23
N GLU A 31 13.56 -10.04 -22.38
CA GLU A 31 12.69 -8.85 -22.48
C GLU A 31 11.42 -9.00 -21.65
N GLN A 32 10.81 -10.20 -21.65
CA GLN A 32 9.67 -10.50 -20.79
C GLN A 32 10.04 -10.40 -19.30
N SER A 33 11.17 -10.97 -18.89
CA SER A 33 11.63 -10.92 -17.50
C SER A 33 11.92 -9.49 -17.06
N ASP A 34 12.55 -8.67 -17.91
CA ASP A 34 12.81 -7.26 -17.65
C ASP A 34 11.50 -6.48 -17.46
N LEU A 35 10.47 -6.76 -18.26
CA LEU A 35 9.13 -6.16 -18.10
C LEU A 35 8.47 -6.56 -16.77
N GLU A 36 8.53 -7.84 -16.41
CA GLU A 36 7.97 -8.35 -15.15
C GLU A 36 8.65 -7.70 -13.93
N VAL A 37 9.98 -7.57 -13.95
CA VAL A 37 10.74 -6.89 -12.89
C VAL A 37 10.36 -5.42 -12.75
N ASN A 38 10.22 -4.70 -13.88
CA ASN A 38 9.82 -3.29 -13.86
C ASN A 38 8.41 -3.12 -13.26
N LEU A 39 7.45 -3.97 -13.65
CA LEU A 39 6.09 -3.94 -13.11
C LEU A 39 6.05 -4.24 -11.61
N LEU A 40 6.85 -5.20 -11.14
CA LEU A 40 6.98 -5.50 -9.72
C LEU A 40 7.57 -4.33 -8.93
N GLN A 41 8.60 -3.66 -9.47
CA GLN A 41 9.18 -2.46 -8.84
C GLN A 41 8.17 -1.32 -8.73
N GLU A 42 7.38 -1.08 -9.78
CA GLU A 42 6.33 -0.06 -9.75
C GLU A 42 5.26 -0.39 -8.68
N SER A 43 4.82 -1.66 -8.63
CA SER A 43 3.87 -2.14 -7.62
C SER A 43 4.39 -1.93 -6.19
N LEU A 44 5.65 -2.28 -5.92
CA LEU A 44 6.29 -2.08 -4.61
C LEU A 44 6.34 -0.60 -4.22
N ASN A 45 6.70 0.29 -5.16
CA ASN A 45 6.73 1.74 -4.92
C ASN A 45 5.33 2.30 -4.63
N ASN A 46 4.30 1.82 -5.34
CA ASN A 46 2.92 2.21 -5.11
C ASN A 46 2.42 1.77 -3.72
N ILE A 47 2.69 0.52 -3.32
CA ILE A 47 2.34 -0.01 -2.00
C ILE A 47 3.04 0.78 -0.88
N ARG A 48 4.33 1.08 -1.06
CA ARG A 48 5.10 1.88 -0.09
C ARG A 48 4.54 3.29 0.05
N THR A 49 4.23 3.96 -1.06
CA THR A 49 3.67 5.31 -1.07
C THR A 49 2.29 5.34 -0.41
N ALA A 50 1.43 4.37 -0.71
CA ALA A 50 0.11 4.25 -0.10
C ALA A 50 0.19 3.98 1.41
N THR A 51 1.10 3.10 1.84
CA THR A 51 1.36 2.84 3.27
C THR A 51 1.78 4.12 3.99
N GLY A 52 2.73 4.88 3.42
CA GLY A 52 3.19 6.13 4.01
C GLY A 52 2.08 7.18 4.14
N ARG A 53 1.18 7.28 3.16
CA ARG A 53 0.00 8.17 3.24
C ARG A 53 -0.96 7.77 4.36
N LEU A 54 -1.18 6.47 4.56
CA LEU A 54 -2.04 5.96 5.64
C LEU A 54 -1.40 6.16 7.02
N GLU A 55 -0.08 6.02 7.15
CA GLU A 55 0.64 6.31 8.39
C GLU A 55 0.54 7.80 8.77
N ILE A 56 0.73 8.70 7.79
CA ILE A 56 0.53 10.15 7.99
C ILE A 56 -0.92 10.44 8.38
N ALA A 57 -1.90 9.83 7.71
CA ALA A 57 -3.31 10.01 8.04
C ALA A 57 -3.63 9.55 9.47
N SER A 58 -3.11 8.39 9.90
CA SER A 58 -3.30 7.88 11.26
C SER A 58 -2.70 8.83 12.32
N SER A 59 -1.51 9.37 12.06
CA SER A 59 -0.90 10.39 12.94
C SER A 59 -1.71 11.69 12.97
N ALA A 60 -2.23 12.13 11.82
CA ALA A 60 -3.05 13.33 11.74
C ALA A 60 -4.39 13.17 12.49
N LEU A 61 -5.00 11.99 12.46
CA LEU A 61 -6.19 11.66 13.26
C LEU A 61 -5.89 11.76 14.76
N TYR A 62 -4.74 11.23 15.19
CA TYR A 62 -4.30 11.35 16.59
C TYR A 62 -4.09 12.82 16.99
N ASP A 63 -3.38 13.59 16.16
CA ASP A 63 -3.13 15.01 16.40
C ASP A 63 -4.43 15.85 16.41
N LEU A 64 -5.45 15.41 15.67
CA LEU A 64 -6.76 16.05 15.66
C LEU A 64 -7.54 15.73 16.94
N SER A 65 -7.47 14.50 17.44
CA SER A 65 -8.14 14.07 18.67
C SER A 65 -7.66 14.82 19.92
N LEU A 66 -6.42 15.31 19.91
CA LEU A 66 -5.84 16.12 21.00
C LEU A 66 -6.29 17.59 20.97
N ARG A 67 -6.99 18.02 19.91
CA ARG A 67 -7.37 19.43 19.74
C ARG A 67 -8.79 19.66 20.29
N PRO A 68 -8.99 20.70 21.11
CA PRO A 68 -10.30 21.02 21.62
C PRO A 68 -11.24 21.50 20.50
N GLN A 69 -12.53 21.26 20.72
CA GLN A 69 -13.61 21.78 19.89
C GLN A 69 -13.51 23.31 19.75
N GLY A 70 -13.81 23.83 18.56
CA GLY A 70 -13.78 25.27 18.26
C GLY A 70 -12.39 25.85 17.99
N LYS A 71 -11.32 25.04 18.00
CA LYS A 71 -9.96 25.50 17.67
C LYS A 71 -9.91 25.99 16.22
N LYS A 72 -9.33 27.18 16.02
CA LYS A 72 -9.08 27.73 14.68
C LYS A 72 -8.00 26.92 13.97
N MET A 73 -8.22 26.57 12.72
CA MET A 73 -7.26 25.89 11.85
C MET A 73 -7.33 26.41 10.43
N LEU A 74 -6.26 26.18 9.66
CA LEU A 74 -6.22 26.49 8.25
C LEU A 74 -6.56 25.22 7.46
N VAL A 75 -7.61 25.29 6.64
CA VAL A 75 -8.02 24.19 5.76
C VAL A 75 -7.53 24.52 4.35
N PRO A 76 -6.78 23.62 3.68
CA PRO A 76 -6.37 23.82 2.31
C PRO A 76 -7.60 23.75 1.38
N LEU A 77 -7.84 24.81 0.61
CA LEU A 77 -8.85 24.82 -0.45
C LEU A 77 -8.25 24.36 -1.78
N THR A 78 -6.99 24.74 -2.03
CA THR A 78 -6.18 24.33 -3.18
C THR A 78 -4.73 24.15 -2.74
N ALA A 79 -3.84 23.73 -3.66
CA ALA A 79 -2.42 23.56 -3.38
C ALA A 79 -1.72 24.83 -2.86
N SER A 80 -2.26 26.03 -3.15
CA SER A 80 -1.64 27.32 -2.80
C SER A 80 -2.51 28.22 -1.92
N LEU A 81 -3.74 27.80 -1.57
CA LEU A 81 -4.69 28.63 -0.84
C LEU A 81 -5.24 27.91 0.38
N TYR A 82 -5.15 28.58 1.54
CA TYR A 82 -5.65 28.10 2.82
C TYR A 82 -6.71 29.07 3.36
N VAL A 83 -7.81 28.53 3.85
CA VAL A 83 -8.93 29.30 4.42
C VAL A 83 -9.00 29.03 5.93
N PRO A 84 -9.19 30.07 6.77
CA PRO A 84 -9.41 29.87 8.20
C PRO A 84 -10.77 29.20 8.44
N GLY A 85 -10.75 28.09 9.17
CA GLY A 85 -11.92 27.37 9.66
C GLY A 85 -11.85 27.12 11.17
N LYS A 86 -12.93 26.59 11.75
CA LYS A 86 -12.96 26.11 13.14
C LYS A 86 -13.33 24.63 13.12
N LEU A 87 -12.68 23.84 13.98
CA LEU A 87 -13.04 22.45 14.19
C LEU A 87 -14.38 22.37 14.93
N ASP A 88 -15.39 21.81 14.29
CA ASP A 88 -16.73 21.67 14.89
C ASP A 88 -16.84 20.37 15.70
N ASP A 89 -16.63 19.21 15.09
CA ASP A 89 -16.62 17.92 15.77
C ASP A 89 -15.25 17.24 15.58
N ALA A 90 -14.58 16.91 16.69
CA ALA A 90 -13.29 16.25 16.69
C ALA A 90 -13.41 14.72 16.88
N ASP A 91 -14.61 14.22 17.19
CA ASP A 91 -14.84 12.81 17.50
C ASP A 91 -15.24 11.98 16.27
N LYS A 92 -15.60 12.66 15.18
CA LYS A 92 -16.10 12.06 13.94
C LYS A 92 -15.22 12.35 12.73
N VAL A 93 -14.97 11.34 11.91
CA VAL A 93 -14.28 11.45 10.61
C VAL A 93 -15.05 10.76 9.51
N LEU A 94 -14.86 11.27 8.30
CA LEU A 94 -15.26 10.61 7.07
C LEU A 94 -14.15 9.67 6.61
N VAL A 95 -14.49 8.39 6.44
CA VAL A 95 -13.60 7.36 5.91
C VAL A 95 -14.07 6.99 4.51
N ASP A 96 -13.16 7.10 3.53
CA ASP A 96 -13.37 6.59 2.18
C ASP A 96 -13.27 5.06 2.16
N ILE A 97 -14.36 4.41 1.77
CA ILE A 97 -14.46 2.96 1.61
C ILE A 97 -14.28 2.49 0.16
N GLY A 98 -14.14 3.43 -0.78
CA GLY A 98 -13.93 3.19 -2.21
C GLY A 98 -15.16 3.51 -3.06
N THR A 99 -14.97 3.52 -4.38
CA THR A 99 -16.03 3.79 -5.38
C THR A 99 -16.78 5.12 -5.20
N GLY A 100 -16.20 6.08 -4.46
CA GLY A 100 -16.80 7.38 -4.18
C GLY A 100 -17.74 7.40 -2.96
N TYR A 101 -17.75 6.35 -2.14
CA TYR A 101 -18.55 6.30 -0.91
C TYR A 101 -17.72 6.64 0.32
N PHE A 102 -18.30 7.48 1.17
CA PHE A 102 -17.72 7.89 2.45
C PHE A 102 -18.64 7.48 3.59
N VAL A 103 -18.07 6.96 4.66
CA VAL A 103 -18.80 6.56 5.87
C VAL A 103 -18.30 7.40 7.03
N GLU A 104 -19.24 7.95 7.80
CA GLU A 104 -18.93 8.62 9.07
C GLU A 104 -18.57 7.57 10.12
N LYS A 105 -17.40 7.74 10.73
CA LYS A 105 -16.82 6.85 11.73
C LYS A 105 -16.28 7.65 12.91
N THR A 106 -16.18 7.01 14.06
CA THR A 106 -15.52 7.61 15.23
C THR A 106 -14.00 7.70 15.04
N MET A 107 -13.31 8.53 15.81
CA MET A 107 -11.83 8.61 15.78
C MET A 107 -11.16 7.24 15.98
N ALA A 108 -11.66 6.47 16.95
CA ALA A 108 -11.13 5.16 17.26
C ALA A 108 -11.30 4.19 16.07
N GLU A 109 -12.49 4.14 15.48
CA GLU A 109 -12.76 3.31 14.30
C GLU A 109 -11.96 3.77 13.06
N GLY A 110 -11.79 5.09 12.88
CA GLY A 110 -10.99 5.65 11.79
C GLY A 110 -9.52 5.27 11.91
N LYS A 111 -8.96 5.32 13.12
CA LYS A 111 -7.59 4.87 13.40
C LYS A 111 -7.43 3.37 13.14
N ASP A 112 -8.34 2.56 13.66
CA ASP A 112 -8.37 1.10 13.43
C ASP A 112 -8.51 0.77 11.93
N TYR A 113 -9.31 1.53 11.17
CA TYR A 113 -9.36 1.40 9.72
C TYR A 113 -8.01 1.68 9.04
N CYS A 114 -7.32 2.77 9.42
CA CYS A 114 -5.99 3.07 8.90
C CYS A 114 -4.98 1.96 9.24
N GLU A 115 -4.96 1.48 10.49
CA GLU A 115 -4.05 0.42 10.95
C GLU A 115 -4.30 -0.91 10.22
N ARG A 116 -5.56 -1.34 10.07
CA ARG A 116 -5.91 -2.53 9.28
C ARG A 116 -5.43 -2.41 7.84
N LYS A 117 -5.62 -1.23 7.23
CA LYS A 117 -5.22 -1.01 5.83
C LYS A 117 -3.70 -1.01 5.70
N ILE A 118 -2.97 -0.40 6.63
CA ILE A 118 -1.50 -0.48 6.71
C ILE A 118 -1.03 -1.93 6.82
N ASN A 119 -1.63 -2.73 7.71
CA ASN A 119 -1.25 -4.13 7.90
C ASN A 119 -1.52 -4.97 6.64
N LEU A 120 -2.63 -4.71 5.94
CA LEU A 120 -2.93 -5.34 4.67
C LEU A 120 -1.88 -5.00 3.61
N LEU A 121 -1.51 -3.72 3.48
CA LEU A 121 -0.48 -3.31 2.52
C LEU A 121 0.90 -3.86 2.87
N LYS A 122 1.25 -3.95 4.17
CA LYS A 122 2.51 -4.58 4.63
C LYS A 122 2.54 -6.07 4.31
N SER A 123 1.46 -6.81 4.57
CA SER A 123 1.36 -8.22 4.17
C SER A 123 1.49 -8.41 2.66
N ASN A 124 0.86 -7.53 1.86
CA ASN A 124 0.99 -7.60 0.40
C ASN A 124 2.42 -7.28 -0.07
N PHE A 125 3.09 -6.34 0.60
CA PHE A 125 4.49 -6.00 0.34
C PHE A 125 5.40 -7.19 0.61
N ASP A 126 5.24 -7.85 1.77
CA ASP A 126 6.04 -9.02 2.15
C ASP A 126 5.84 -10.19 1.18
N GLN A 127 4.59 -10.45 0.76
CA GLN A 127 4.29 -11.46 -0.25
C GLN A 127 4.94 -11.15 -1.61
N LEU A 128 4.91 -9.88 -2.05
CA LEU A 128 5.58 -9.49 -3.30
C LEU A 128 7.10 -9.66 -3.20
N ILE A 129 7.70 -9.35 -2.06
CA ILE A 129 9.14 -9.58 -1.84
C ILE A 129 9.45 -11.08 -1.86
N GLU A 130 8.65 -11.91 -1.21
CA GLU A 130 8.86 -13.37 -1.21
C GLU A 130 8.77 -13.97 -2.61
N VAL A 131 7.92 -13.43 -3.49
CA VAL A 131 7.84 -13.85 -4.90
C VAL A 131 9.07 -13.40 -5.71
N CYS A 132 9.75 -12.33 -5.30
CA CYS A 132 10.94 -11.81 -5.97
C CYS A 132 12.25 -12.49 -5.54
N ILE A 133 12.28 -13.19 -4.40
CA ILE A 133 13.46 -13.90 -3.85
C ILE A 133 13.40 -15.39 -4.22
#